data_AF-A0A0A0K4U3-F1
#
_entry.id   AF-A0A0A0K4U3-F1
#
_cell.length_a   1.000
_cell.length_b   1.000
_cell.length_c   1.000
_cell.angle_alpha   90.00
_cell.angle_beta   90.00
_cell.angle_gamma   90.00
#
_symmetry.space_group_name_H-M   'P 1'
#
loop_
_entity.id
_entity.type
_entity.pdbx_description
1 polymer ?
#
loop_
_entity_poly.entity_id
_entity_poly.type
_entity_poly.pdbx_seq_one_letter_code
_entity_poly.pdbx_strand_id
1 'polypeptide(L)'
;MSKGYFAAAVPSIYREGMGCGACYQIRCKNATLCNTVGTKVVLTDQNSDNRTDFVVSRKAFSAMALDGKGQQLLKTGIVDIEYKR
;
A
#
# COMPACT_ATOMS: atom_id res chain seq x y z
N MET A 1 16.29 5.46 -1.90
CA MET A 1 15.13 6.16 -1.30
C MET A 1 13.85 5.76 -2.02
N SER A 2 12.71 5.74 -1.32
CA SER A 2 11.42 5.15 -1.76
C SER A 2 10.79 5.76 -3.03
N LYS A 3 11.36 6.83 -3.61
CA LYS A 3 10.83 7.54 -4.81
C LYS A 3 9.35 7.94 -4.70
N GLY A 4 8.88 8.16 -3.47
CA GLY A 4 7.47 8.48 -3.16
C GLY A 4 6.55 7.28 -3.01
N TYR A 5 7.09 6.06 -2.90
CA TYR A 5 6.35 4.82 -2.62
C TYR A 5 6.64 4.35 -1.20
N PHE A 6 5.93 4.94 -0.24
CA PHE A 6 6.08 4.62 1.17
C PHE A 6 4.73 4.23 1.78
N ALA A 7 4.81 3.56 2.92
CA ALA A 7 3.65 3.11 3.68
C ALA A 7 3.88 3.23 5.18
N ALA A 8 2.78 3.44 5.91
CA ALA A 8 2.66 3.12 7.31
C ALA A 8 1.96 1.77 7.45
N ALA A 9 2.29 0.97 8.48
CA ALA A 9 1.63 -0.31 8.71
C ALA A 9 1.25 -0.52 10.18
N VAL A 10 0.30 -1.42 10.42
CA VAL A 10 -0.14 -1.79 11.78
C VAL A 10 1.01 -2.26 12.67
N PRO A 11 0.90 -2.19 14.01
CA PRO A 11 2.00 -2.50 14.92
C PRO A 11 2.61 -3.89 14.74
N SER A 12 1.81 -4.89 14.35
CA SER A 12 2.29 -6.26 14.08
C SER A 12 3.25 -6.35 12.87
N ILE A 13 3.13 -5.43 11.90
CA ILE A 13 3.99 -5.34 10.72
C ILE A 13 5.15 -4.36 10.99
N TYR A 14 4.86 -3.22 11.64
CA TYR A 14 5.86 -2.20 11.97
C TYR A 14 6.88 -2.69 13.00
N ARG A 15 6.45 -3.55 13.93
CA ARG A 15 7.29 -4.23 14.95
C ARG A 15 8.20 -3.27 15.70
N GLU A 16 7.60 -2.24 16.31
CA GLU A 16 8.34 -1.23 17.10
C GLU A 16 9.51 -0.59 16.34
N GLY A 17 9.36 -0.43 15.02
CA GLY A 17 10.37 0.16 14.14
C GLY A 17 11.36 -0.84 13.54
N MET A 18 11.38 -2.11 13.96
CA MET A 18 12.19 -3.14 13.30
C MET A 18 11.77 -3.40 11.85
N GLY A 19 10.53 -3.06 11.48
CA GLY A 19 10.02 -3.11 10.12
C GLY A 19 10.46 -1.93 9.23
N CYS A 20 11.00 -0.85 9.80
CA CYS A 20 11.40 0.32 9.02
C CYS A 20 12.41 -0.04 7.93
N GLY A 21 12.19 0.47 6.72
CA GLY A 21 12.99 0.18 5.54
C GLY A 21 12.65 -1.15 4.85
N ALA A 22 11.81 -2.00 5.44
CA ALA A 22 11.30 -3.19 4.76
C ALA A 22 10.51 -2.80 3.50
N CYS A 23 10.69 -3.57 2.44
CA CYS A 23 9.89 -3.42 1.23
C CYS A 23 8.72 -4.41 1.26
N TYR A 24 7.59 -4.01 0.71
CA TYR A 24 6.44 -4.88 0.50
C TYR A 24 5.93 -4.72 -0.92
N GLN A 25 5.66 -5.84 -1.60
CA GLN A 25 4.84 -5.86 -2.80
C GLN A 25 3.37 -5.95 -2.38
N ILE A 26 2.58 -4.93 -2.71
CA ILE A 26 1.16 -4.84 -2.35
C ILE A 26 0.32 -4.84 -3.64
N ARG A 27 -0.75 -5.62 -3.66
CA ARG A 27 -1.71 -5.67 -4.78
C ARG A 27 -3.13 -5.58 -4.25
N CYS A 28 -3.97 -4.74 -4.86
CA CYS A 28 -5.40 -4.70 -4.54
C CYS A 28 -6.21 -5.74 -5.32
N LYS A 29 -7.28 -6.25 -4.70
CA LYS A 29 -8.02 -7.44 -5.18
C LYS A 29 -9.11 -7.13 -6.20
N ASN A 30 -9.57 -5.89 -6.30
CA ASN A 30 -10.64 -5.51 -7.21
C ASN A 30 -10.15 -5.49 -8.67
N ALA A 31 -10.36 -6.58 -9.42
CA ALA A 31 -9.90 -6.72 -10.81
C ALA A 31 -10.49 -5.68 -11.79
N THR A 32 -11.57 -4.98 -11.44
CA THR A 32 -12.14 -3.92 -12.30
C THR A 32 -11.38 -2.59 -12.20
N LEU A 33 -10.59 -2.41 -11.13
CA LEU A 33 -9.83 -1.19 -10.85
C LEU A 33 -8.33 -1.44 -10.76
N CYS A 34 -7.93 -2.62 -10.30
CA CYS A 34 -6.58 -2.97 -9.93
C CYS A 34 -5.88 -3.78 -11.01
N ASN A 35 -4.63 -3.43 -11.30
CA ASN A 35 -3.77 -4.27 -12.12
C ASN A 35 -3.29 -5.51 -11.33
N THR A 36 -2.74 -6.49 -12.05
CA THR A 36 -2.24 -7.74 -11.45
C THR A 36 -0.82 -7.61 -10.87
N VAL A 37 -0.13 -6.51 -11.13
CA VAL A 37 1.27 -6.31 -10.72
C VAL A 37 1.33 -5.76 -9.28
N GLY A 38 0.45 -4.82 -8.94
CA GLY A 38 0.48 -4.08 -7.69
C GLY A 38 1.60 -3.02 -7.67
N THR A 39 2.10 -2.70 -6.49
CA THR A 39 3.14 -1.70 -6.26
C THR A 39 4.09 -2.11 -5.15
N LYS A 40 5.35 -1.69 -5.24
CA LYS A 40 6.34 -1.89 -4.19
C LYS A 40 6.39 -0.66 -3.30
N VAL A 41 6.19 -0.82 -2.00
CA VAL A 41 6.29 0.26 -1.01
C VAL A 41 7.40 -0.02 -0.02
N VAL A 42 7.96 1.05 0.56
CA VAL A 42 8.87 0.99 1.69
C VAL A 42 8.10 1.34 2.96
N LEU A 43 8.18 0.48 3.97
CA LEU A 43 7.60 0.76 5.28
C LEU A 43 8.45 1.83 5.98
N THR A 44 7.83 2.95 6.32
CA THR A 44 8.52 4.11 6.94
C THR A 44 7.91 4.57 8.24
N ASP A 45 6.68 4.14 8.55
CA ASP A 45 5.92 4.66 9.68
C ASP A 45 4.95 3.60 10.23
N GLN A 46 4.34 3.90 11.37
CA GLN A 46 3.33 3.08 12.01
C GLN A 46 1.93 3.65 11.77
N ASN A 47 0.98 2.79 11.43
CA ASN A 47 -0.44 3.10 11.53
C ASN A 47 -0.95 2.58 12.89
N SER A 48 -1.48 3.47 13.73
CA SER A 48 -2.05 3.10 15.04
C SER A 48 -3.47 2.53 14.96
N ASP A 49 -4.12 2.60 13.79
CA ASP A 49 -5.43 1.97 13.55
C ASP A 49 -5.26 0.52 13.09
N ASN A 50 -5.88 -0.42 13.82
CA ASN A 50 -5.81 -1.85 13.52
C ASN A 50 -6.81 -2.30 12.44
N ARG A 51 -7.63 -1.40 11.89
CA ARG A 51 -8.60 -1.72 10.82
C ARG A 51 -7.98 -1.76 9.43
N THR A 52 -6.82 -1.14 9.24
CA THR A 52 -6.16 -1.02 7.93
C THR A 52 -4.69 -1.42 8.04
N ASP A 53 -4.34 -2.55 7.45
CA ASP A 53 -2.99 -3.12 7.51
C ASP A 53 -1.91 -2.15 7.04
N PHE A 54 -2.15 -1.46 5.92
CA PHE A 54 -1.24 -0.50 5.30
C PHE A 54 -1.94 0.79 4.91
N VAL A 55 -1.36 1.93 5.31
CA VAL A 55 -1.69 3.24 4.76
C VAL A 55 -0.57 3.63 3.81
N VAL A 56 -0.85 3.65 2.51
CA VAL A 56 0.17 3.90 1.48
C VAL A 56 0.06 5.31 0.92
N SER A 57 1.18 5.85 0.46
CA SER A 57 1.21 7.12 -0.28
C SER A 57 0.24 7.13 -1.48
N ARG A 58 -0.32 8.30 -1.81
CA ARG A 58 -1.23 8.48 -2.97
C ARG A 58 -0.66 7.90 -4.26
N LYS A 59 0.65 8.08 -4.47
CA LYS A 59 1.39 7.58 -5.64
C LYS A 59 1.43 6.06 -5.68
N ALA A 60 1.70 5.40 -4.55
CA ALA A 60 1.66 3.95 -4.45
C ALA A 60 0.24 3.41 -4.70
N PHE A 61 -0.76 4.04 -4.06
CA PHE A 61 -2.16 3.62 -4.20
C PHE A 61 -2.62 3.64 -5.66
N SER A 62 -2.41 4.76 -6.36
CA SER A 62 -2.83 4.89 -7.76
C SER A 62 -2.02 4.00 -8.72
N ALA A 63 -0.79 3.62 -8.36
CA ALA A 63 0.03 2.72 -9.17
C ALA A 63 -0.47 1.26 -9.16
N MET A 64 -1.31 0.88 -8.19
CA MET A 64 -2.00 -0.41 -8.22
C MET A 64 -3.18 -0.43 -9.19
N ALA A 65 -3.59 0.72 -9.74
CA ALA A 65 -4.71 0.79 -10.65
C ALA A 65 -4.36 0.27 -12.06
N LEU A 66 -5.38 -0.15 -12.80
CA LEU A 66 -5.31 -0.27 -14.26
C LEU A 66 -5.03 1.09 -14.90
N ASP A 67 -4.52 1.08 -16.12
CA ASP A 67 -4.23 2.28 -16.89
C ASP A 67 -5.49 3.17 -17.02
N GLY A 68 -5.34 4.46 -16.68
CA GLY A 68 -6.45 5.42 -16.65
C GLY A 68 -7.39 5.31 -15.45
N LYS A 69 -7.28 4.28 -14.59
CA LYS A 69 -8.16 4.07 -13.42
C LYS A 69 -7.61 4.63 -12.11
N GLY A 70 -6.43 5.25 -12.10
CA GLY A 70 -5.79 5.77 -10.89
C GLY A 70 -6.67 6.70 -10.05
N GLN A 71 -7.38 7.65 -10.68
CA GLN A 71 -8.29 8.55 -9.94
C GLN A 71 -9.55 7.83 -9.45
N GLN A 72 -10.04 6.83 -10.19
CA GLN A 72 -11.18 6.03 -9.75
C GLN A 72 -10.82 5.18 -8.54
N LEU A 73 -9.65 4.55 -8.55
CA LEU A 73 -9.12 3.82 -7.41
C LEU A 73 -8.94 4.77 -6.22
N LEU A 74 -8.30 5.93 -6.39
CA LEU A 74 -8.14 6.92 -5.31
C LEU A 74 -9.45 7.36 -4.65
N LYS A 75 -10.56 7.42 -5.40
CA LYS A 75 -11.88 7.76 -4.86
C LYS A 75 -12.47 6.65 -3.98
N THR A 76 -12.03 5.39 -4.10
CA THR A 76 -12.50 4.32 -3.21
C THR A 76 -11.92 4.47 -1.81
N GLY A 77 -10.73 5.06 -1.68
CA GLY A 77 -10.03 5.30 -0.41
C GLY A 77 -9.43 4.04 0.22
N ILE A 78 -10.28 3.06 0.53
CA ILE A 78 -9.90 1.79 1.14
C ILE A 78 -10.20 0.65 0.16
N VAL A 79 -9.30 -0.32 0.06
CA VAL A 79 -9.47 -1.52 -0.77
C VAL A 79 -8.86 -2.73 -0.09
N ASP A 80 -9.43 -3.91 -0.35
CA ASP A 80 -8.80 -5.16 0.07
C ASP A 80 -7.52 -5.41 -0.73
N ILE A 81 -6.48 -5.79 0.00
CA ILE A 81 -5.16 -6.06 -0.55
C ILE A 81 -4.67 -7.47 -0.22
N GLU A 82 -3.67 -7.88 -0.96
CA GLU A 82 -2.71 -8.91 -0.56
C GLU A 82 -1.32 -8.29 -0.60
N TYR A 83 -0.41 -8.81 0.23
CA TYR A 83 0.95 -8.31 0.31
C TYR A 83 1.95 -9.43 0.61
N LYS A 84 3.18 -9.19 0.18
CA LYS A 84 4.35 -10.00 0.56
C LYS A 84 5.55 -9.08 0.79
N ARG A 85 6.41 -9.44 1.74
CA ARG A 85 7.67 -8.75 1.98
C ARG A 85 8.67 -9.09 0.86
#